data_AF-A0A920G9X9-F1
#
_entry.id   AF-A0A920G9X9-F1
#
_cell.length_a   1.000
_cell.length_b   1.000
_cell.length_c   1.000
_cell.angle_alpha   90.00
_cell.angle_beta   90.00
_cell.angle_gamma   90.00
#
_symmetry.space_group_name_H-M   'P 1'
#
loop_
_entity.id
_entity.type
_entity.pdbx_description
1 polymer ?
#
loop_
_entity_poly.entity_id
_entity_poly.type
_entity_poly.pdbx_seq_one_letter_code
_entity_poly.pdbx_strand_id
1 'polypeptide(L)'
;MMTCNVISPQLFWFKKIRTNIVATFIISIIVNIGMWFERFVIIVTSLHRDFLPSSWAMFYPTIYDLGMYIFTFGLFFTAFLAFSKYFPVINMAEVKSILKHTGEKIKNKI
;
A
#
# COMPACT_ATOMS: atom_id res chain seq x y z
N MET A 1 -15.01 -3.19 -0.11
CA MET A 1 -14.26 -4.28 -0.77
C MET A 1 -14.30 -4.11 -2.29
N MET A 2 -15.41 -4.44 -2.97
CA MET A 2 -15.45 -4.36 -4.43
C MET A 2 -15.41 -2.93 -4.98
N THR A 3 -16.10 -1.97 -4.38
CA THR A 3 -16.09 -0.59 -4.89
C THR A 3 -14.71 0.05 -4.79
N CYS A 4 -14.01 -0.07 -3.66
CA CYS A 4 -12.68 0.53 -3.49
C CYS A 4 -11.58 -0.18 -4.30
N ASN A 5 -11.62 -1.52 -4.44
CA ASN A 5 -10.56 -2.26 -5.14
C ASN A 5 -10.81 -2.41 -6.65
N VAL A 6 -12.08 -2.37 -7.11
CA VAL A 6 -12.41 -2.52 -8.54
C VAL A 6 -12.55 -1.17 -9.24
N ILE A 7 -13.11 -0.15 -8.59
CA ILE A 7 -13.34 1.16 -9.22
C ILE A 7 -12.06 2.01 -9.21
N SER A 8 -11.28 1.93 -8.14
CA SER A 8 -10.03 2.69 -8.01
C SER A 8 -9.02 2.45 -9.15
N PRO A 9 -8.70 1.20 -9.55
CA PRO A 9 -7.82 0.98 -10.68
C PRO A 9 -8.43 1.38 -12.03
N GLN A 10 -9.76 1.35 -12.16
CA GLN A 10 -10.43 1.76 -13.38
C GLN A 10 -10.24 3.26 -13.67
N LEU A 11 -10.04 4.08 -12.63
CA LEU A 11 -9.71 5.50 -12.80
C LEU A 11 -8.33 5.74 -13.44
N PHE A 12 -7.41 4.76 -13.41
CA PHE A 12 -6.09 4.88 -14.04
C PHE A 12 -6.11 4.73 -15.57
N TRP A 13 -7.22 4.31 -16.17
CA TRP A 13 -7.38 4.33 -17.63
C TRP A 13 -7.31 5.75 -18.20
N PHE A 14 -7.69 6.75 -17.41
CA PHE A 14 -7.60 8.15 -17.83
C PHE A 14 -6.17 8.66 -17.61
N LYS A 15 -5.47 8.94 -18.73
CA LYS A 15 -4.11 9.50 -18.72
C LYS A 15 -3.99 10.74 -17.82
N LYS A 16 -5.03 11.59 -17.79
CA LYS A 16 -5.09 12.83 -16.99
C LYS A 16 -5.05 12.57 -15.47
N ILE A 17 -5.57 11.43 -15.01
CA ILE A 17 -5.56 11.02 -13.60
C ILE A 17 -4.20 10.38 -13.25
N ARG A 18 -3.67 9.53 -14.13
CA ARG A 18 -2.39 8.84 -13.91
C ARG A 18 -1.18 9.77 -13.87
N THR A 19 -1.20 10.88 -14.61
CA THR A 19 -0.08 11.83 -14.64
C THR A 19 -0.16 12.92 -13.56
N ASN A 20 -1.22 12.92 -12.75
CA ASN A 20 -1.37 13.89 -11.68
C ASN A 20 -0.91 13.29 -10.34
N ILE A 21 0.13 13.88 -9.75
CA ILE A 21 0.73 13.42 -8.48
C ILE A 21 -0.28 13.45 -7.32
N VAL A 22 -1.17 14.45 -7.30
CA VAL A 22 -2.16 14.61 -6.22
C VAL A 22 -3.26 13.56 -6.34
N ALA A 23 -3.73 13.32 -7.57
CA ALA A 23 -4.76 12.31 -7.82
C ALA A 23 -4.26 10.89 -7.51
N THR A 24 -3.04 10.56 -7.95
CA THR A 24 -2.40 9.26 -7.68
C THR A 24 -2.16 9.05 -6.18
N PHE A 25 -1.77 10.08 -5.43
CA PHE A 25 -1.60 10.01 -3.98
C PHE A 25 -2.91 9.70 -3.25
N ILE A 26 -3.99 10.43 -3.54
CA ILE A 26 -5.32 10.19 -2.92
C ILE A 26 -5.82 8.77 -3.25
N ILE A 27 -5.68 8.34 -4.51
CA ILE A 27 -6.05 7.00 -4.95
C ILE A 27 -5.27 5.93 -4.16
N SER A 28 -3.97 6.13 -3.92
CA SER A 28 -3.14 5.16 -3.19
C SER A 28 -3.61 4.93 -1.75
N ILE A 29 -4.11 5.96 -1.07
CA ILE A 29 -4.66 5.85 0.29
C ILE A 29 -5.94 5.02 0.27
N ILE A 30 -6.85 5.32 -0.67
CA ILE A 30 -8.12 4.61 -0.83
C ILE A 30 -7.89 3.12 -1.11
N VAL A 31 -6.93 2.78 -1.97
CA VAL A 31 -6.59 1.39 -2.29
C VAL A 31 -6.05 0.66 -1.05
N ASN A 32 -5.13 1.25 -0.30
CA ASN A 32 -4.60 0.61 0.91
C ASN A 32 -5.71 0.32 1.94
N ILE A 33 -6.62 1.27 2.15
CA ILE A 33 -7.79 1.07 3.02
C ILE A 33 -8.69 -0.03 2.46
N GLY A 34 -8.93 -0.05 1.15
CA GLY A 34 -9.74 -1.06 0.46
C GLY A 34 -9.19 -2.48 0.60
N MET A 35 -7.88 -2.66 0.45
CA MET A 35 -7.19 -3.94 0.64
C MET A 35 -7.22 -4.41 2.11
N TRP A 36 -7.10 -3.48 3.07
CA TRP A 36 -7.25 -3.82 4.48
C TRP A 36 -8.68 -4.32 4.78
N PHE A 37 -9.70 -3.62 4.29
CA PHE A 37 -11.09 -4.07 4.39
C PHE A 37 -11.34 -5.40 3.68
N GLU A 38 -10.64 -5.69 2.59
CA GLU A 38 -10.69 -7.00 1.93
C GLU A 38 -10.29 -8.12 2.90
N ARG A 39 -9.15 -7.98 3.55
CA ARG A 39 -8.67 -8.98 4.51
C ARG A 39 -9.58 -9.07 5.74
N PHE A 40 -10.04 -7.94 6.26
CA PHE A 40 -10.99 -7.92 7.37
C PHE A 40 -12.28 -8.67 7.06
N VAL A 41 -12.89 -8.40 5.89
CA VAL A 41 -14.15 -9.03 5.49
C VAL A 41 -13.96 -10.53 5.27
N ILE A 42 -12.91 -10.98 4.56
CA ILE A 42 -12.65 -12.41 4.33
C ILE A 42 -12.55 -13.15 5.66
N ILE A 43 -11.78 -12.64 6.62
CA ILE A 43 -11.54 -13.33 7.88
C ILE A 43 -12.80 -13.32 8.76
N VAL A 44 -13.39 -12.14 9.00
CA VAL A 44 -14.49 -11.99 9.96
C VAL A 44 -15.78 -12.64 9.46
N THR A 45 -16.11 -12.48 8.17
CA THR A 45 -17.34 -13.07 7.63
C THR A 45 -17.28 -14.58 7.51
N SER A 46 -16.09 -15.14 7.23
CA SER A 46 -15.90 -16.59 7.22
C SER A 46 -16.00 -17.22 8.61
N LEU A 47 -15.45 -16.59 9.65
CA LEU A 47 -15.48 -17.16 11.02
C LEU A 47 -16.79 -16.88 11.78
N HIS A 48 -17.52 -15.81 11.44
CA HIS A 48 -18.76 -15.48 12.14
C HIS A 48 -19.83 -16.58 11.96
N ARG A 49 -19.85 -17.25 10.80
CA ARG A 49 -20.86 -18.25 10.44
C ARG A 49 -20.19 -19.58 10.10
N ASP A 50 -19.80 -20.31 11.13
CA ASP A 50 -19.30 -21.67 11.00
C ASP A 50 -20.42 -22.70 10.75
N PHE A 51 -20.00 -23.93 10.44
CA PHE A 51 -20.87 -25.07 10.12
C PHE A 51 -21.90 -25.41 11.20
N LEU A 52 -21.62 -25.12 12.48
CA LEU A 52 -22.54 -25.32 13.59
C LEU A 52 -23.24 -24.00 13.98
N PRO A 53 -24.57 -23.93 13.94
CA PRO A 53 -25.33 -22.73 14.34
C PRO A 53 -25.11 -22.29 15.79
N SER A 54 -24.72 -23.21 16.69
CA SER A 54 -24.42 -22.91 18.09
C SER A 54 -23.13 -22.10 18.27
N SER A 55 -22.23 -22.11 17.29
CA SER A 55 -20.92 -21.44 17.36
C SER A 55 -20.92 -20.07 16.70
N TRP A 56 -22.08 -19.56 16.27
CA TRP A 56 -22.18 -18.24 15.67
C TRP A 56 -21.91 -17.14 16.71
N ALA A 57 -20.88 -16.34 16.47
CA ALA A 57 -20.46 -15.27 17.36
C ALA A 57 -20.13 -13.99 16.59
N MET A 58 -20.60 -12.84 17.09
CA MET A 58 -20.30 -11.52 16.55
C MET A 58 -18.93 -11.03 17.02
N PHE A 59 -18.10 -10.58 16.08
CA PHE A 59 -16.83 -9.93 16.40
C PHE A 59 -17.03 -8.44 16.65
N TYR A 60 -16.65 -7.98 17.84
CA TYR A 60 -16.61 -6.56 18.19
C TYR A 60 -15.16 -6.17 18.48
N PRO A 61 -14.56 -5.25 17.68
CA PRO A 61 -13.19 -4.82 17.92
C PRO A 61 -13.10 -4.08 19.25
N THR A 62 -12.09 -4.41 20.04
CA THR A 62 -11.77 -3.74 21.29
C THR A 62 -10.83 -2.56 21.05
N ILE A 63 -10.72 -1.67 22.04
CA ILE A 63 -9.77 -0.54 22.00
C ILE A 63 -8.33 -1.05 21.86
N TYR A 64 -8.03 -2.23 22.42
CA TYR A 64 -6.71 -2.84 22.32
C TYR A 64 -6.39 -3.30 20.90
N ASP A 65 -7.36 -3.82 20.14
CA ASP A 65 -7.17 -4.21 18.74
C ASP A 65 -6.79 -3.00 17.87
N LEU A 66 -7.50 -1.88 18.06
CA LEU A 66 -7.21 -0.63 17.36
C LEU A 66 -5.88 -0.02 17.82
N GLY A 67 -5.58 -0.07 19.12
CA GLY A 67 -4.33 0.40 19.69
C GLY A 67 -3.12 -0.35 19.12
N MET A 68 -3.20 -1.68 19.03
CA MET A 68 -2.16 -2.51 18.41
C MET A 68 -1.98 -2.18 16.92
N TYR A 69 -3.08 -1.96 16.19
CA TYR A 69 -3.02 -1.56 14.79
C TYR A 69 -2.30 -0.21 14.61
N ILE A 70 -2.68 0.81 15.38
CA ILE A 70 -2.03 2.13 15.34
C ILE A 70 -0.56 2.04 15.76
N PHE A 71 -0.25 1.22 16.76
CA PHE A 71 1.12 0.99 17.22
C PHE A 71 2.02 0.43 16.10
N THR A 72 1.51 -0.50 15.28
CA THR A 72 2.28 -1.03 14.15
C THR A 72 2.62 0.02 13.10
N PHE A 73 1.72 0.99 12.84
CA PHE A 73 2.03 2.14 11.98
C PHE A 73 3.11 3.03 12.60
N GLY A 74 3.00 3.33 13.90
CA GLY A 74 4.00 4.10 14.62
C GLY A 74 5.39 3.45 14.50
N LEU A 75 5.48 2.16 14.80
CA LEU A 75 6.71 1.39 14.69
C LEU A 75 7.26 1.40 13.25
N PHE A 76 6.41 1.18 12.25
CA PHE A 76 6.80 1.22 10.84
C PHE A 76 7.41 2.58 10.47
N PHE A 77 6.74 3.69 10.79
CA PHE A 77 7.25 5.02 10.48
C PHE A 77 8.54 5.33 11.26
N THR A 78 8.65 4.95 12.52
CA THR A 78 9.89 5.12 13.30
C THR A 78 11.05 4.38 12.65
N ALA A 79 10.87 3.10 12.27
CA ALA A 79 11.91 2.31 11.62
C ALA A 79 12.25 2.85 10.22
N PHE A 80 11.25 3.24 9.43
CA PHE A 80 11.45 3.80 8.10
C PHE A 80 12.20 5.14 8.14
N LEU A 81 11.84 6.03 9.05
CA LEU A 81 12.53 7.31 9.23
C LEU A 81 13.95 7.12 9.77
N ALA A 82 14.17 6.18 10.68
CA ALA A 82 15.51 5.81 11.14
C ALA A 82 16.36 5.29 9.98
N PHE A 83 15.81 4.40 9.14
CA PHE A 83 16.49 3.90 7.95
C PHE A 83 16.86 5.03 6.99
N SER A 84 15.91 5.92 6.68
CA SER A 84 16.12 7.08 5.81
C SER A 84 17.21 8.04 6.32
N LYS A 85 17.36 8.15 7.64
CA LYS A 85 18.37 9.01 8.28
C LYS A 85 19.76 8.38 8.30
N TYR A 86 19.87 7.09 8.60
CA TYR A 86 21.16 6.43 8.84
C TYR A 86 21.75 5.75 7.60
N PHE A 87 20.93 5.37 6.62
CA PHE A 87 21.36 4.66 5.43
C PHE A 87 21.13 5.48 4.15
N PRO A 88 21.97 5.31 3.11
CA PRO A 88 21.70 5.90 1.81
C PRO A 88 20.43 5.31 1.20
N VAL A 89 19.42 6.13 0.99
CA VAL A 89 18.10 5.73 0.47
C VAL A 89 18.17 5.21 -0.97
N ILE A 90 19.19 5.63 -1.72
CA ILE A 90 19.38 5.25 -3.13
C ILE A 90 20.70 4.51 -3.26
N ASN A 91 20.67 3.35 -3.93
CA ASN A 91 21.86 2.59 -4.25
C ASN A 91 22.69 3.30 -5.34
N MET A 92 23.78 3.94 -4.95
CA MET A 92 24.66 4.68 -5.86
C MET A 92 25.44 3.81 -6.84
N ALA A 93 25.63 2.51 -6.58
CA ALA A 93 26.30 1.61 -7.51
C ALA A 93 25.46 1.40 -8.78
N GLU A 94 24.16 1.16 -8.60
CA GLU A 94 23.19 0.99 -9.68
C GLU A 94 22.95 2.28 -10.46
N VAL A 95 22.83 3.42 -9.77
CA VAL A 95 22.62 4.71 -10.46
C VAL A 95 23.79 5.03 -11.40
N LYS A 96 25.03 4.72 -10.99
CA LYS A 96 26.21 4.97 -11.82
C LYS A 96 26.29 4.04 -13.03
N SER A 97 25.86 2.78 -12.93
CA SER A 97 25.85 1.84 -14.07
C SER A 97 24.82 2.25 -15.14
N ILE A 98 23.63 2.68 -14.72
CA ILE A 98 22.54 3.12 -15.62
C ILE A 98 22.92 4.44 -16.32
N LEU A 99 23.53 5.38 -15.59
CA LEU A 99 23.93 6.68 -16.15
C LEU A 99 24.97 6.51 -17.27
N LYS A 100 25.92 5.58 -17.10
CA LYS A 100 26.92 5.26 -18.14
C LYS A 100 26.26 4.72 -19.41
N HIS A 101 25.35 3.75 -19.28
CA HIS A 101 24.61 3.20 -20.43
C HIS A 101 23.70 4.21 -21.13
N THR A 102 23.04 5.08 -20.37
CA THR A 102 22.13 6.10 -20.93
C THR A 102 22.93 7.22 -21.62
N GLY A 103 24.06 7.65 -21.03
CA GLY A 103 24.94 8.66 -21.61
C GLY A 103 25.63 8.22 -22.90
N GLU A 104 26.06 6.96 -22.99
CA GLU A 104 26.64 6.39 -24.22
C GLU A 104 25.63 6.35 -25.38
N LYS A 105 24.35 6.03 -25.13
CA LYS A 105 23.30 6.08 -26.15
C LYS A 105 23.01 7.48 -26.68
N ILE A 106 23.13 8.53 -25.84
CA ILE A 106 22.96 9.92 -26.26
C ILE A 106 24.13 10.36 -27.14
N LYS A 107 25.36 9.98 -26.78
CA LYS A 107 26.56 10.32 -27.56
C LYS A 107 26.59 9.67 -28.94
N ASN A 108 26.06 8.46 -29.09
CA ASN A 108 25.97 7.76 -30.39
C ASN A 108 24.82 8.25 -31.28
N LYS A 109 23.95 9.13 -30.79
CA LYS A 109 22.79 9.66 -31.53
C LYS A 109 23.02 11.10 -32.04
N ILE A 110 24.12 11.73 -31.62
CA ILE A 110 24.63 13.04 -32.09
C ILE A 110 25.73 12.76 -33.11
#